data_AF-A0AB34CCU4-F1
#
_entry.id   AF-A0AB34CCU4-F1
#
_cell.length_a   1.000
_cell.length_b   1.000
_cell.length_c   1.000
_cell.angle_alpha   90.00
_cell.angle_beta   90.00
_cell.angle_gamma   90.00
#
_symmetry.space_group_name_H-M   'P 1'
#
loop_
_entity.id
_entity.type
_entity.pdbx_description
1 polymer ?
#
loop_
_entity_poly.entity_id
_entity_poly.type
_entity_poly.pdbx_seq_one_letter_code
_entity_poly.pdbx_strand_id
1 'polypeptide(L)'
;MASANKQHKRAQRAKTKAKQNRTQRNAAPVELDPNDDRIDLESVDLTELFKKMIDAEKTSQQAMCAAFLEDPLLEIVYEQEGEEGAMDFILAALIEYRQWSTETDEAGALAWIESPEFQAAYLAASEALMQK
;
A
#
# COMPACT_ATOMS: atom_id res chain seq x y z
N MET A 1 23.91 -55.33 6.07
CA MET A 1 22.67 -54.58 6.37
C MET A 1 23.05 -53.16 6.79
N ALA A 2 22.65 -52.13 6.03
CA ALA A 2 23.01 -50.74 6.34
C ALA A 2 22.06 -50.19 7.43
N SER A 3 22.62 -49.73 8.55
CA SER A 3 21.84 -49.36 9.74
C SER A 3 20.91 -48.17 9.50
N ALA A 4 19.74 -48.20 10.18
CA ALA A 4 18.65 -47.23 10.12
C ALA A 4 19.09 -45.76 10.30
N ASN A 5 20.24 -45.53 10.96
CA ASN A 5 20.77 -44.21 11.24
C ASN A 5 21.26 -43.46 9.97
N LYS A 6 21.73 -44.19 8.93
CA LYS A 6 22.14 -43.58 7.65
C LYS A 6 20.94 -43.13 6.80
N GLN A 7 19.81 -43.81 6.90
CA GLN A 7 18.57 -43.45 6.18
C GLN A 7 17.95 -42.18 6.77
N HIS A 8 17.96 -42.04 8.10
CA HIS A 8 17.43 -40.85 8.77
C HIS A 8 18.20 -39.56 8.43
N LYS A 9 19.54 -39.64 8.29
CA LYS A 9 20.37 -38.51 7.86
C LYS A 9 20.12 -38.08 6.41
N ARG A 10 19.83 -39.02 5.50
CA ARG A 10 19.49 -38.70 4.09
C ARG A 10 18.11 -38.05 3.99
N ALA A 11 17.13 -38.54 4.75
CA ALA A 11 15.78 -37.97 4.78
C ALA A 11 15.77 -36.53 5.32
N GLN A 12 16.58 -36.24 6.35
CA GLN A 12 16.70 -34.88 6.88
C GLN A 12 17.35 -33.91 5.88
N ARG A 13 18.44 -34.32 5.21
CA ARG A 13 19.09 -33.48 4.18
C ARG A 13 18.16 -33.19 2.99
N ALA A 14 17.34 -34.16 2.58
CA ALA A 14 16.36 -33.96 1.51
C ALA A 14 15.26 -32.96 1.93
N LYS A 15 14.78 -33.02 3.17
CA LYS A 15 13.80 -32.07 3.72
C LYS A 15 14.36 -30.65 3.84
N THR A 16 15.62 -30.49 4.27
CA THR A 16 16.26 -29.16 4.36
C THR A 16 16.46 -28.53 2.97
N LYS A 17 16.86 -29.33 1.96
CA LYS A 17 17.07 -28.86 0.59
C LYS A 17 15.76 -28.49 -0.12
N ALA A 18 14.67 -29.20 0.17
CA ALA A 18 13.33 -28.86 -0.33
C ALA A 18 12.78 -27.56 0.29
N LYS A 19 13.09 -27.29 1.57
CA LYS A 19 12.66 -26.05 2.25
C LYS A 19 13.45 -24.84 1.74
N GLN A 20 14.76 -24.97 1.48
CA GLN A 20 15.58 -23.93 0.85
C GLN A 20 15.17 -23.62 -0.60
N ASN A 21 14.83 -24.63 -1.40
CA ASN A 21 14.32 -24.41 -2.77
C ASN A 21 12.91 -23.79 -2.80
N ARG A 22 12.12 -23.94 -1.71
CA ARG A 22 10.81 -23.30 -1.59
C ARG A 22 10.91 -21.84 -1.17
N THR A 23 11.90 -21.47 -0.35
CA THR A 23 12.15 -20.06 0.02
C THR A 23 12.82 -19.27 -1.12
N GLN A 24 13.65 -19.90 -1.97
CA GLN A 24 14.21 -19.24 -3.15
C GLN A 24 13.20 -18.98 -4.28
N ARG A 25 12.00 -19.60 -4.24
CA ARG A 25 10.96 -19.41 -5.26
C ARG A 25 9.85 -18.44 -4.85
N ASN A 26 9.90 -17.88 -3.64
CA ASN A 26 8.77 -17.13 -3.08
C ASN A 26 8.97 -15.61 -2.98
N ALA A 27 10.04 -15.11 -3.56
CA ALA A 27 10.20 -13.73 -4.04
C ALA A 27 11.56 -13.72 -4.71
N ALA A 28 11.60 -13.85 -6.04
CA ALA A 28 12.65 -13.09 -6.70
C ALA A 28 12.35 -11.64 -6.31
N PRO A 29 13.30 -10.88 -5.74
CA PRO A 29 13.17 -9.44 -5.75
C PRO A 29 12.83 -9.12 -7.21
N VAL A 30 11.75 -8.39 -7.44
CA VAL A 30 11.56 -7.77 -8.75
C VAL A 30 12.86 -7.01 -8.97
N GLU A 31 13.71 -7.49 -9.87
CA GLU A 31 14.87 -6.73 -10.33
C GLU A 31 14.24 -5.56 -11.07
N LEU A 32 13.88 -4.52 -10.32
CA LEU A 32 13.65 -3.19 -10.87
C LEU A 32 14.90 -2.93 -11.71
N ASP A 33 14.69 -2.68 -13.00
CA ASP A 33 15.79 -2.33 -13.89
C ASP A 33 16.56 -1.20 -13.18
N PRO A 34 17.89 -1.31 -12.99
CA PRO A 34 18.67 -0.27 -12.33
C PRO A 34 18.57 1.11 -13.01
N ASN A 35 17.96 1.17 -14.20
CA ASN A 35 17.62 2.38 -14.95
C ASN A 35 16.11 2.69 -14.98
N ASP A 36 15.30 1.96 -14.23
CA ASP A 36 13.89 2.29 -14.00
C ASP A 36 13.81 3.33 -12.90
N ASP A 37 13.61 4.58 -13.30
CA ASP A 37 13.49 5.73 -12.40
C ASP A 37 12.12 5.79 -11.69
N ARG A 38 11.25 4.77 -11.86
CA ARG A 38 9.94 4.67 -11.21
C ARG A 38 10.08 4.43 -9.71
N ILE A 39 9.17 5.01 -8.94
CA ILE A 39 9.07 4.75 -7.50
C ILE A 39 8.37 3.43 -7.28
N ASP A 40 8.88 2.64 -6.33
CA ASP A 40 8.19 1.45 -5.86
C ASP A 40 7.02 1.86 -4.95
N LEU A 41 5.85 2.01 -5.58
CA LEU A 41 4.60 2.43 -4.93
C LEU A 41 4.11 1.45 -3.86
N GLU A 42 4.54 0.18 -3.88
CA GLU A 42 4.21 -0.79 -2.82
C GLU A 42 5.06 -0.58 -1.56
N SER A 43 6.20 0.09 -1.69
CA SER A 43 7.16 0.33 -0.59
C SER A 43 7.26 1.79 -0.14
N VAL A 44 6.54 2.69 -0.80
CA VAL A 44 6.59 4.13 -0.50
C VAL A 44 6.12 4.41 0.93
N ASP A 45 6.89 5.20 1.67
CA ASP A 45 6.52 5.56 3.04
C ASP A 45 5.45 6.65 3.05
N LEU A 46 4.22 6.27 3.37
CA LEU A 46 3.07 7.16 3.48
C LEU A 46 2.93 7.82 4.86
N THR A 47 3.82 7.53 5.81
CA THR A 47 3.69 8.01 7.20
C THR A 47 3.59 9.53 7.31
N GLU A 48 4.40 10.27 6.54
CA GLU A 48 4.35 11.74 6.57
C GLU A 48 3.07 12.30 5.94
N LEU A 49 2.59 11.69 4.86
CA LEU A 49 1.29 12.03 4.26
C LEU A 49 0.15 11.80 5.25
N PHE A 50 0.13 10.63 5.91
CA PHE A 50 -0.90 10.29 6.89
C PHE A 50 -0.89 11.22 8.11
N LYS A 51 0.29 11.63 8.59
CA LYS A 51 0.38 12.64 9.66
C LYS A 51 -0.24 13.98 9.24
N LYS A 52 0.07 14.47 8.03
CA LYS A 52 -0.55 15.69 7.49
C LYS A 52 -2.07 15.55 7.40
N MET A 53 -2.55 14.41 6.92
CA MET A 53 -3.98 14.10 6.82
C MET A 53 -4.66 14.12 8.20
N ILE A 54 -4.07 13.49 9.23
CA ILE A 54 -4.59 13.52 10.61
C ILE A 54 -4.66 14.96 11.14
N ASP A 55 -3.62 15.75 10.91
CA ASP A 55 -3.59 17.15 11.36
C ASP A 55 -4.67 17.99 10.67
N ALA A 56 -4.91 17.75 9.38
CA ALA A 56 -5.98 18.40 8.64
C ALA A 56 -7.38 17.90 9.06
N GLU A 57 -7.53 16.62 9.39
CA GLU A 57 -8.80 16.01 9.84
C GLU A 57 -9.33 16.65 11.12
N LYS A 58 -8.44 17.15 11.99
CA LYS A 58 -8.82 17.94 13.18
C LYS A 58 -9.64 19.19 12.84
N THR A 59 -9.49 19.72 11.62
CA THR A 59 -10.30 20.84 11.13
C THR A 59 -11.59 20.34 10.50
N SER A 60 -11.49 19.45 9.52
CA SER A 60 -12.63 18.79 8.89
C SER A 60 -12.21 17.61 8.02
N GLN A 61 -13.14 16.72 7.70
CA GLN A 61 -12.92 15.63 6.75
C GLN A 61 -12.57 16.16 5.35
N GLN A 62 -13.16 17.28 4.92
CA GLN A 62 -12.81 17.94 3.66
C GLN A 62 -11.35 18.44 3.66
N ALA A 63 -10.87 19.01 4.77
CA ALA A 63 -9.49 19.46 4.89
C ALA A 63 -8.50 18.28 4.80
N MET A 64 -8.86 17.14 5.38
CA MET A 64 -8.11 15.89 5.24
C MET A 64 -8.05 15.41 3.78
N CYS A 65 -9.20 15.38 3.08
CA CYS A 65 -9.23 15.04 1.66
C CYS A 65 -8.41 16.02 0.82
N ALA A 66 -8.44 17.32 1.12
CA ALA A 66 -7.64 18.33 0.42
C ALA A 66 -6.14 18.12 0.64
N ALA A 67 -5.71 17.84 1.88
CA ALA A 67 -4.30 17.55 2.17
C ALA A 67 -3.79 16.30 1.44
N PHE A 68 -4.65 15.29 1.25
CA PHE A 68 -4.34 14.12 0.45
C PHE A 68 -4.25 14.43 -1.05
N LEU A 69 -5.25 15.12 -1.59
CA LEU A 69 -5.33 15.46 -3.02
C LEU A 69 -4.27 16.47 -3.48
N GLU A 70 -3.76 17.30 -2.58
CA GLU A 70 -2.65 18.24 -2.87
C GLU A 70 -1.27 17.57 -2.81
N ASP A 71 -1.15 16.32 -2.33
CA ASP A 71 0.17 15.72 -2.15
C ASP A 71 0.82 15.39 -3.50
N PRO A 72 2.08 15.81 -3.74
CA PRO A 72 2.78 15.57 -5.00
C PRO A 72 2.89 14.10 -5.38
N LEU A 73 2.76 13.18 -4.42
CA LEU A 73 2.79 11.75 -4.69
C LEU A 73 1.71 11.31 -5.68
N LEU A 74 0.51 11.91 -5.66
CA LEU A 74 -0.57 11.54 -6.57
C LEU A 74 -0.25 11.90 -8.03
N GLU A 75 0.45 13.02 -8.26
CA GLU A 75 0.92 13.41 -9.59
C GLU A 75 1.95 12.40 -10.10
N ILE A 76 2.92 12.01 -9.26
CA ILE A 76 3.93 11.02 -9.63
C ILE A 76 3.30 9.65 -9.92
N VAL A 77 2.34 9.21 -9.11
CA VAL A 77 1.62 7.95 -9.34
C VAL A 77 0.89 7.99 -10.67
N TYR A 78 0.18 9.09 -10.96
CA TYR A 78 -0.53 9.26 -12.22
C TYR A 78 0.41 9.26 -13.44
N GLU A 79 1.58 9.89 -13.33
CA GLU A 79 2.59 9.88 -14.39
C GLU A 79 3.15 8.47 -14.66
N GLN A 80 3.31 7.65 -13.63
CA GLN A 80 3.95 6.34 -13.73
C GLN A 80 2.99 5.22 -14.09
N GLU A 81 1.82 5.17 -13.45
CA GLU A 81 0.84 4.10 -13.58
C GLU A 81 -0.41 4.49 -14.38
N GLY A 82 -0.56 5.77 -14.71
CA GLY A 82 -1.74 6.30 -15.40
C GLY A 82 -2.97 6.42 -14.50
N GLU A 83 -4.12 6.66 -15.12
CA GLU A 83 -5.38 6.92 -14.41
C GLU A 83 -5.86 5.73 -13.56
N GLU A 84 -5.85 4.52 -14.11
CA GLU A 84 -6.33 3.32 -13.42
C GLU A 84 -5.45 3.00 -12.20
N GLY A 85 -4.12 3.04 -12.36
CA GLY A 85 -3.20 2.80 -11.25
C GLY A 85 -3.22 3.90 -10.19
N ALA A 86 -3.41 5.17 -10.58
CA ALA A 86 -3.61 6.25 -9.63
C ALA A 86 -4.91 6.08 -8.83
N MET A 87 -5.98 5.61 -9.47
CA MET A 87 -7.23 5.33 -8.76
C MET A 87 -7.09 4.17 -7.76
N ASP A 88 -6.41 3.10 -8.16
CA ASP A 88 -6.12 1.97 -7.28
C ASP A 88 -5.25 2.39 -6.09
N PHE A 89 -4.21 3.19 -6.35
CA PHE A 89 -3.36 3.76 -5.30
C PHE A 89 -4.14 4.65 -4.34
N ILE A 90 -5.00 5.54 -4.85
CA ILE A 90 -5.84 6.42 -4.03
C ILE A 90 -6.70 5.59 -3.07
N LEU A 91 -7.36 4.54 -3.57
CA LEU A 91 -8.17 3.66 -2.74
C LEU A 91 -7.33 2.94 -1.69
N ALA A 92 -6.21 2.35 -2.10
CA ALA A 92 -5.31 1.62 -1.19
C ALA A 92 -4.76 2.54 -0.08
N ALA A 93 -4.29 3.74 -0.43
CA ALA A 93 -3.75 4.71 0.52
C ALA A 93 -4.81 5.21 1.50
N LEU A 94 -6.06 5.44 1.05
CA LEU A 94 -7.16 5.83 1.94
C LEU A 94 -7.58 4.72 2.88
N ILE A 95 -7.56 3.46 2.41
CA ILE A 95 -7.82 2.29 3.26
C ILE A 95 -6.76 2.19 4.34
N GLU A 96 -5.48 2.24 3.95
CA GLU A 96 -4.36 2.15 4.87
C GLU A 96 -4.37 3.30 5.89
N TYR A 97 -4.61 4.54 5.43
CA TYR A 97 -4.81 5.70 6.29
C TYR A 97 -5.87 5.45 7.35
N ARG A 98 -7.02 4.90 6.94
CA ARG A 98 -8.15 4.70 7.84
C ARG A 98 -7.86 3.60 8.86
N GLN A 99 -7.25 2.51 8.44
CA GLN A 99 -6.78 1.44 9.33
C GLN A 99 -5.76 1.99 10.35
N TRP A 100 -4.83 2.83 9.90
CA TRP A 100 -3.79 3.41 10.74
C TRP A 100 -4.35 4.42 11.76
N SER A 101 -5.30 5.26 11.35
CA SER A 101 -5.86 6.33 12.18
C SER A 101 -6.93 5.87 13.18
N THR A 102 -7.66 4.79 12.87
CA THR A 102 -8.85 4.38 13.66
C THR A 102 -8.85 2.93 14.14
N GLU A 103 -7.77 2.18 13.88
CA GLU A 103 -7.67 0.74 14.19
C GLU A 103 -8.82 -0.11 13.58
N THR A 104 -9.44 0.37 12.50
CA THR A 104 -10.48 -0.36 11.78
C THR A 104 -9.86 -1.40 10.84
N ASP A 105 -10.66 -2.38 10.41
CA ASP A 105 -10.26 -3.34 9.39
C ASP A 105 -10.50 -2.80 7.97
N GLU A 106 -10.03 -3.52 6.96
CA GLU A 106 -10.19 -3.14 5.55
C GLU A 106 -11.65 -2.93 5.16
N ALA A 107 -12.56 -3.78 5.65
CA ALA A 107 -13.98 -3.67 5.38
C ALA A 107 -14.58 -2.39 5.99
N GLY A 108 -14.21 -2.04 7.22
CA GLY A 108 -14.62 -0.79 7.86
C GLY A 108 -14.05 0.44 7.16
N ALA A 109 -12.81 0.37 6.69
CA ALA A 109 -12.18 1.43 5.91
C ALA A 109 -12.88 1.63 4.55
N LEU A 110 -13.17 0.55 3.84
CA LEU A 110 -13.91 0.59 2.57
C LEU A 110 -15.31 1.19 2.75
N ALA A 111 -16.05 0.73 3.77
CA ALA A 111 -17.38 1.25 4.08
C ALA A 111 -17.37 2.76 4.43
N TRP A 112 -16.26 3.25 5.00
CA TRP A 112 -16.07 4.67 5.26
C TRP A 112 -15.80 5.45 3.96
N ILE A 113 -14.98 4.94 3.05
CA ILE A 113 -14.72 5.57 1.74
C ILE A 113 -16.00 5.62 0.89
N GLU A 114 -16.81 4.55 0.96
CA GLU A 114 -18.10 4.46 0.27
C GLU A 114 -19.21 5.30 0.92
N SER A 115 -18.94 5.90 2.08
CA SER A 115 -19.96 6.65 2.81
C SER A 115 -20.31 7.97 2.09
N PRO A 116 -21.59 8.40 2.11
CA PRO A 116 -21.98 9.67 1.51
C PRO A 116 -21.23 10.87 2.09
N GLU A 117 -20.89 10.83 3.37
CA GLU A 117 -20.15 11.88 4.07
C GLU A 117 -18.73 12.00 3.52
N PHE A 118 -18.01 10.88 3.37
CA PHE A 118 -16.68 10.89 2.77
C PHE A 118 -16.71 11.33 1.31
N GLN A 119 -17.62 10.78 0.50
CA GLN A 119 -17.74 11.14 -0.92
C GLN A 119 -18.02 12.64 -1.10
N ALA A 120 -18.91 13.21 -0.28
CA ALA A 120 -19.19 14.64 -0.31
C ALA A 120 -17.97 15.48 0.10
N ALA A 121 -17.23 15.07 1.13
CA ALA A 121 -16.01 15.74 1.57
C ALA A 121 -14.89 15.67 0.51
N TYR A 122 -14.74 14.51 -0.14
CA TYR A 122 -13.76 14.29 -1.21
C TYR A 122 -14.07 15.14 -2.44
N LEU A 123 -15.34 15.17 -2.88
CA LEU A 123 -15.78 16.02 -3.98
C LEU A 123 -15.58 17.50 -3.66
N ALA A 124 -15.98 17.95 -2.47
CA ALA A 124 -15.80 19.34 -2.07
C ALA A 124 -14.32 19.74 -1.97
N ALA A 125 -13.44 18.80 -1.62
CA ALA A 125 -11.99 19.02 -1.64
C ALA A 125 -11.47 19.14 -3.07
N SER A 126 -11.84 18.21 -3.97
CA SER A 126 -11.39 18.26 -5.37
C SER A 126 -11.87 19.52 -6.11
N GLU A 127 -13.11 19.94 -5.88
CA GLU A 127 -13.65 21.20 -6.41
C GLU A 127 -12.87 22.43 -5.90
N ALA A 128 -12.54 22.46 -4.61
CA ALA A 128 -11.77 23.55 -4.02
C ALA A 128 -10.36 23.66 -4.62
N LEU A 129 -9.73 22.54 -4.97
CA LEU A 129 -8.42 22.53 -5.63
C LEU A 129 -8.48 23.03 -7.07
N MET A 130 -9.53 22.72 -7.81
CA MET A 130 -9.71 23.22 -9.18
C MET A 130 -9.97 24.74 -9.24
N GLN A 131 -10.39 25.36 -8.15
CA GLN A 131 -10.66 26.80 -8.05
C GLN A 131 -9.47 27.61 -7.52
N LYS A 132 -8.38 26.94 -7.15
CA LYS A 132 -7.17 27.54 -6.56
C LYS A 132 -6.19 27.98 -7.64
#